data_AF-A0A958G7T0-F1
#
_entry.id   AF-A0A958G7T0-F1
#
_cell.length_a   1.000
_cell.length_b   1.000
_cell.length_c   1.000
_cell.angle_alpha   90.00
_cell.angle_beta   90.00
_cell.angle_gamma   90.00
#
_symmetry.space_group_name_H-M   'P 1'
#
loop_
_entity.id
_entity.type
_entity.pdbx_description
1 polymer ?
#
loop_
_entity_poly.entity_id
_entity_poly.type
_entity_poly.pdbx_seq_one_letter_code
_entity_poly.pdbx_strand_id
1 'polypeptide(L)'
;SVLKGGPHGDSSRFGFNLIRRGLVVFQFIISIVLIVGTVIIYRQLDHLRVMDLGMNPEQVLVMPVSSEVRNNYSALKSELLKQTAVANVTASFGIPSERIIVELLRPEAAEKEEFALRVMPVDYDFAQTYGLQFLEGRGFSRDFLSDSTNAFILNEKAVALFGWQTALGKRIEF
;
A
#
# COMPACT_ATOMS: atom_id res chain seq x y z
N SER A 1 33.08 17.08 -82.06
CA SER A 1 32.14 16.12 -81.47
C SER A 1 31.71 16.58 -80.10
N VAL A 2 30.41 16.75 -79.92
CA VAL A 2 29.78 17.33 -78.72
C VAL A 2 29.57 16.23 -77.67
N LEU A 3 30.03 16.48 -76.45
CA LEU A 3 29.74 15.69 -75.26
C LEU A 3 28.29 15.95 -74.82
N LYS A 4 27.48 14.90 -74.67
CA LYS A 4 26.12 14.99 -74.12
C LYS A 4 26.00 14.05 -72.92
N GLY A 5 26.28 14.57 -71.73
CA GLY A 5 25.95 13.93 -70.46
C GLY A 5 24.46 14.09 -70.17
N GLY A 6 23.75 12.99 -69.92
CA GLY A 6 22.35 12.98 -69.50
C GLY A 6 22.20 13.27 -67.99
N PRO A 7 21.05 13.82 -67.56
CA PRO A 7 20.84 14.21 -66.17
C PRO A 7 20.64 12.97 -65.29
N HIS A 8 21.55 12.75 -64.33
CA HIS A 8 21.36 11.80 -63.23
C HIS A 8 20.41 12.44 -62.21
N GLY A 9 19.21 11.87 -62.06
CA GLY A 9 18.18 12.33 -61.15
C GLY A 9 18.58 12.14 -59.67
N ASP A 10 18.69 13.25 -58.96
CA ASP A 10 19.04 13.37 -57.54
C ASP A 10 17.80 13.14 -56.62
N SER A 11 17.09 12.03 -56.81
CA SER A 11 15.86 11.71 -56.06
C SER A 11 16.12 11.02 -54.70
N SER A 12 17.35 10.59 -54.43
CA SER A 12 17.72 9.85 -53.22
C SER A 12 18.10 10.73 -52.02
N ARG A 13 18.48 11.99 -52.26
CA ARG A 13 18.88 12.94 -51.18
C ARG A 13 17.71 13.61 -50.48
N PHE A 14 16.55 13.75 -51.14
CA PHE A 14 15.38 14.41 -50.57
C PHE A 14 14.61 13.52 -49.59
N GLY A 15 14.42 12.23 -49.92
CA GLY A 15 13.72 11.27 -49.05
C GLY A 15 14.48 10.93 -47.76
N PHE A 16 15.81 10.81 -47.83
CA PHE A 16 16.63 10.46 -46.67
C PHE A 16 16.66 11.54 -45.58
N ASN A 17 16.66 12.82 -45.99
CA ASN A 17 16.60 13.95 -45.06
C ASN A 17 15.23 14.09 -44.39
N LEU A 18 14.14 13.73 -45.08
CA LEU A 18 12.79 13.76 -44.52
C LEU A 18 12.59 12.65 -43.47
N ILE A 19 13.08 11.44 -43.75
CA ILE A 19 13.05 10.30 -42.82
C ILE A 19 13.85 10.61 -41.55
N ARG A 20 15.05 11.18 -41.69
CA ARG A 20 15.87 11.59 -40.53
C ARG A 20 15.18 12.64 -39.68
N ARG A 21 14.58 13.66 -40.29
CA ARG A 21 13.84 14.72 -39.56
C ARG A 21 12.63 14.15 -38.82
N GLY A 22 11.85 13.27 -39.46
CA GLY A 22 10.72 12.61 -38.82
C GLY A 22 11.14 11.74 -37.63
N LEU A 23 12.24 11.00 -37.76
CA LEU A 23 12.77 10.16 -36.69
C LEU A 23 13.25 10.98 -35.49
N VAL A 24 13.90 12.13 -35.72
CA VAL A 24 14.35 13.02 -34.64
C VAL A 24 13.16 13.60 -33.88
N VAL A 25 12.12 14.07 -34.58
CA VAL A 25 10.89 14.58 -33.92
C VAL A 25 10.23 13.48 -33.09
N PHE A 26 10.16 12.25 -33.62
CA PHE A 26 9.62 11.10 -32.89
C PHE A 26 10.42 10.76 -31.63
N GLN A 27 11.75 10.83 -31.68
CA GLN A 27 12.62 10.64 -30.51
C GLN A 27 12.38 11.68 -29.43
N PHE A 28 12.17 12.95 -29.81
CA PHE A 28 11.82 14.01 -28.87
C PHE A 28 10.46 13.78 -28.22
N ILE A 29 9.46 13.31 -28.97
CA ILE A 29 8.14 12.95 -28.41
C ILE A 29 8.28 11.85 -27.36
N ILE A 30 9.01 10.76 -27.68
CA ILE A 30 9.24 9.67 -26.72
C ILE A 30 9.92 10.21 -25.46
N SER A 31 10.93 11.08 -25.61
CA SER A 31 11.66 11.65 -24.48
C SER A 31 10.74 12.50 -23.60
N ILE A 32 9.87 13.33 -24.18
CA ILE A 32 8.89 14.13 -23.44
C ILE A 32 7.89 13.24 -22.71
N VAL A 33 7.38 12.20 -23.37
CA VAL A 33 6.44 11.24 -22.75
C VAL A 33 7.08 10.53 -21.57
N LEU A 34 8.33 10.09 -21.70
CA LEU A 34 9.07 9.46 -20.62
C LEU A 34 9.28 10.43 -19.44
N ILE A 35 9.68 11.67 -19.70
CA ILE A 35 9.86 12.69 -18.65
C ILE A 35 8.54 12.94 -17.90
N VAL A 36 7.44 13.15 -18.64
CA VAL A 36 6.11 13.37 -18.03
C VAL A 36 5.67 12.15 -17.24
N GLY A 37 5.86 10.94 -17.78
CA GLY A 37 5.56 9.69 -17.09
C GLY A 37 6.34 9.53 -15.79
N THR A 38 7.65 9.79 -15.82
CA THR A 38 8.51 9.76 -14.62
C THR A 38 8.05 10.79 -13.59
N VAL A 39 7.68 12.01 -14.00
CA VAL A 39 7.17 13.03 -13.08
C VAL A 39 5.85 12.60 -12.44
N ILE A 40 4.93 12.00 -13.20
CA ILE A 40 3.67 11.49 -12.65
C ILE A 40 3.94 10.38 -11.62
N ILE A 41 4.78 9.39 -11.95
CA ILE A 41 5.15 8.31 -11.03
C ILE A 41 5.84 8.88 -9.79
N TYR A 42 6.74 9.86 -9.96
CA TYR A 42 7.41 10.51 -8.85
C TYR A 42 6.42 11.21 -7.92
N ARG A 43 5.45 11.95 -8.47
CA ARG A 43 4.39 12.60 -7.66
C ARG A 43 3.49 11.59 -6.98
N GLN A 44 3.21 10.45 -7.61
CA GLN A 44 2.47 9.37 -6.96
C GLN A 44 3.26 8.78 -5.78
N LEU A 45 4.55 8.50 -5.95
CA LEU A 45 5.42 7.99 -4.88
C LEU A 45 5.56 8.99 -3.72
N ASP A 46 5.69 10.28 -4.04
CA ASP A 46 5.75 11.35 -3.04
C ASP A 46 4.41 11.46 -2.27
N HIS A 47 3.28 11.40 -2.97
CA HIS A 47 1.96 11.37 -2.33
C HIS A 47 1.76 10.11 -1.47
N LEU A 48 2.31 8.96 -1.85
CA LEU A 48 2.28 7.75 -1.01
C LEU A 48 3.16 7.89 0.25
N ARG A 49 4.24 8.68 0.21
CA ARG A 49 5.09 8.97 1.36
C ARG A 49 4.47 10.00 2.31
N VAL A 50 3.75 10.98 1.76
CA VAL A 50 3.13 12.09 2.52
C VAL A 50 1.69 11.75 2.94
N MET A 51 1.11 10.67 2.41
CA MET A 51 -0.17 10.16 2.87
C MET A 51 -0.06 9.76 4.34
N ASP A 52 -0.66 10.58 5.20
CA ASP A 52 -0.90 10.24 6.59
C ASP A 52 -1.78 8.99 6.63
N LEU A 53 -1.17 7.86 6.95
CA LEU A 53 -1.87 6.58 7.08
C LEU A 53 -2.70 6.52 8.37
N GLY A 54 -2.72 7.60 9.18
CA GLY A 54 -3.25 7.59 10.54
C GLY A 54 -2.39 6.73 11.48
N MET A 55 -1.14 6.46 11.08
CA MET A 55 -0.16 5.62 11.79
C MET A 55 1.21 6.28 11.70
N ASN A 56 2.05 6.06 12.71
CA ASN A 56 3.44 6.52 12.71
C ASN A 56 4.42 5.34 12.47
N PRO A 57 4.84 5.09 11.22
CA PRO A 57 5.80 4.04 10.92
C PRO A 57 7.27 4.45 11.08
N GLU A 58 7.58 5.74 11.34
CA GLU A 58 8.94 6.30 11.19
C GLU A 58 9.97 5.71 12.16
N GLN A 59 9.53 5.02 13.23
CA GLN A 59 10.40 4.39 14.23
C GLN A 59 10.00 2.93 14.53
N VAL A 60 9.37 2.25 13.58
CA VAL A 60 8.96 0.85 13.74
C VAL A 60 9.92 -0.08 13.00
N LEU A 61 10.66 -0.90 13.76
CA LEU A 61 11.46 -1.99 13.20
C LEU A 61 10.60 -3.23 13.04
N VAL A 62 10.50 -3.75 11.81
CA VAL A 62 9.80 -5.01 11.53
C VAL A 62 10.80 -6.14 11.35
N MET A 63 10.60 -7.23 12.08
CA MET A 63 11.43 -8.43 11.99
C MET A 63 10.57 -9.63 11.60
N PRO A 64 10.91 -10.36 10.53
CA PRO A 64 10.25 -11.63 10.24
C PRO A 64 10.60 -12.64 11.34
N VAL A 65 9.59 -13.31 11.89
CA VAL A 65 9.77 -14.29 12.97
C VAL A 65 9.63 -15.72 12.44
N SER A 66 10.48 -16.62 12.93
CA SER A 66 10.33 -18.06 12.69
C SER A 66 9.18 -18.64 13.53
N SER A 67 8.76 -19.86 13.22
CA SER A 67 7.76 -20.59 14.01
C SER A 67 8.18 -20.78 15.48
N GLU A 68 9.46 -21.01 15.73
CA GLU A 68 10.03 -21.16 17.08
C GLU A 68 9.93 -19.86 17.89
N VAL A 69 10.26 -18.72 17.26
CA VAL A 69 10.14 -17.40 17.88
C VAL A 69 8.67 -17.08 18.17
N ARG A 70 7.76 -17.42 17.24
CA ARG A 70 6.32 -17.24 17.43
C ARG A 70 5.80 -18.00 18.67
N ASN A 71 6.27 -19.22 18.90
CA ASN A 71 5.86 -20.01 20.06
C ASN A 71 6.37 -19.42 21.39
N ASN A 72 7.47 -18.66 21.36
CA ASN A 72 8.08 -18.01 22.52
C ASN A 72 7.89 -16.48 22.51
N TYR A 73 6.90 -15.98 21.76
CA TYR A 73 6.71 -14.54 21.54
C TYR A 73 6.56 -13.76 22.85
N SER A 74 5.82 -14.29 23.84
CA SER A 74 5.63 -13.64 25.14
C SER A 74 6.94 -13.42 25.90
N ALA A 75 7.84 -14.40 25.87
CA ALA A 75 9.16 -14.30 26.48
C ALA A 75 10.02 -13.28 25.75
N LEU A 76 10.07 -13.35 24.41
CA LEU A 76 10.81 -12.40 23.58
C LEU A 76 10.32 -10.95 23.82
N LYS A 77 9.01 -10.75 23.79
CA LYS A 77 8.38 -9.44 24.06
C LYS A 77 8.77 -8.91 25.43
N SER A 78 8.73 -9.76 26.45
CA SER A 78 9.10 -9.38 27.82
C SER A 78 10.57 -8.97 27.92
N GLU A 79 11.49 -9.67 27.25
CA GLU A 79 12.91 -9.31 27.25
C GLU A 79 13.20 -8.03 26.45
N LEU A 80 12.53 -7.83 25.32
CA LEU A 80 12.68 -6.62 24.51
C LEU A 80 12.17 -5.37 25.26
N LEU A 81 11.03 -5.48 25.95
CA LEU A 81 10.45 -4.38 26.73
C LEU A 81 11.29 -3.98 27.95
N LYS A 82 12.28 -4.79 28.37
CA LYS A 82 13.25 -4.39 29.41
C LYS A 82 14.29 -3.40 28.90
N GLN A 83 14.47 -3.29 27.58
CA GLN A 83 15.43 -2.37 26.98
C GLN A 83 14.83 -0.96 26.94
N THR A 84 15.52 0.02 27.52
CA THR A 84 15.03 1.42 27.57
C THR A 84 14.86 2.06 26.20
N ALA A 85 15.54 1.53 25.17
CA ALA A 85 15.41 1.99 23.79
C ALA A 85 14.13 1.47 23.10
N VAL A 86 13.45 0.47 23.67
CA VAL A 86 12.25 -0.15 23.10
C VAL A 86 11.03 0.40 23.80
N ALA A 87 10.27 1.26 23.13
CA ALA A 87 9.07 1.87 23.69
C ALA A 87 7.90 0.87 23.78
N ASN A 88 7.67 0.10 22.71
CA ASN A 88 6.58 -0.87 22.59
C ASN A 88 6.99 -2.05 21.71
N VAL A 89 6.32 -3.20 21.89
CA VAL A 89 6.50 -4.40 21.08
C VAL A 89 5.13 -4.98 20.74
N THR A 90 4.90 -5.25 19.47
CA THR A 90 3.68 -5.89 18.95
C THR A 90 4.01 -6.97 17.93
N ALA A 91 3.02 -7.82 17.63
CA ALA A 91 3.07 -8.77 16.53
C ALA A 91 1.91 -8.50 15.58
N SER A 92 2.13 -8.79 14.30
CA SER A 92 1.11 -8.76 13.26
C SER A 92 1.33 -9.91 12.30
N PHE A 93 0.26 -10.36 11.64
CA PHE A 93 0.36 -11.40 10.61
C PHE A 93 1.25 -10.97 9.43
N GLY A 94 1.24 -9.68 9.13
CA GLY A 94 2.04 -9.11 8.05
C GLY A 94 2.42 -7.66 8.30
N ILE A 95 3.15 -7.10 7.35
CA ILE A 95 3.46 -5.67 7.32
C ILE A 95 2.20 -4.96 6.81
N PRO A 96 1.70 -3.93 7.52
CA PRO A 96 0.45 -3.23 7.15
C PRO A 96 0.42 -2.72 5.70
N SER A 97 1.57 -2.49 5.07
CA SER A 97 1.71 -2.03 3.69
C SER A 97 1.92 -3.15 2.64
N GLU A 98 2.18 -4.39 3.03
CA GLU A 98 2.57 -5.46 2.10
C GLU A 98 1.72 -6.73 2.21
N ARG A 99 1.59 -7.29 3.42
CA ARG A 99 0.98 -8.60 3.63
C ARG A 99 -0.29 -8.47 4.45
N ILE A 100 -1.42 -8.57 3.76
CA ILE A 100 -2.73 -8.58 4.37
C ILE A 100 -3.53 -9.75 3.79
N ILE A 101 -4.30 -10.42 4.64
CA ILE A 101 -5.22 -11.49 4.22
C ILE A 101 -6.44 -10.82 3.58
N VAL A 102 -6.99 -11.41 2.52
CA VAL A 102 -8.28 -10.98 2.00
C VAL A 102 -9.32 -11.96 2.50
N GLU A 103 -10.30 -11.47 3.25
CA GLU A 103 -11.44 -12.22 3.75
C GLU A 103 -12.71 -11.69 3.12
N LEU A 104 -13.68 -12.57 2.86
CA LEU A 104 -15.03 -12.18 2.47
C LEU A 104 -15.82 -11.94 3.76
N LEU A 105 -16.19 -10.69 3.98
CA LEU A 105 -16.88 -10.27 5.20
C LEU A 105 -18.29 -9.79 4.87
N ARG A 106 -19.25 -10.21 5.70
CA ARG A 106 -20.64 -9.80 5.58
C ARG A 106 -21.05 -8.92 6.77
N PRO A 107 -21.39 -7.63 6.57
CA PRO A 107 -21.91 -6.80 7.64
C PRO A 107 -23.31 -7.27 8.07
N GLU A 108 -23.66 -7.07 9.34
CA GLU A 108 -25.03 -7.31 9.82
C GLU A 108 -26.06 -6.59 8.94
N ALA A 109 -27.16 -7.27 8.61
CA ALA A 109 -28.21 -6.84 7.70
C ALA A 109 -27.91 -6.87 6.19
N ALA A 110 -26.70 -7.22 5.74
CA ALA A 110 -26.48 -7.55 4.32
C ALA A 110 -26.99 -8.97 4.04
N GLU A 111 -28.16 -9.10 3.41
CA GLU A 111 -28.75 -10.43 3.14
C GLU A 111 -27.89 -11.26 2.18
N LYS A 112 -27.13 -10.64 1.26
CA LYS A 112 -26.35 -11.32 0.20
C LYS A 112 -25.04 -10.67 -0.24
N GLU A 113 -24.66 -9.53 0.34
CA GLU A 113 -23.45 -8.82 -0.09
C GLU A 113 -22.27 -9.15 0.83
N GLU A 114 -21.31 -9.89 0.28
CA GLU A 114 -20.00 -10.11 0.87
C GLU A 114 -19.01 -9.11 0.27
N PHE A 115 -18.19 -8.52 1.13
CA PHE A 115 -17.16 -7.58 0.73
C PHE A 115 -15.80 -8.23 0.92
N ALA A 116 -15.00 -8.27 -0.14
CA ALA A 116 -13.61 -8.69 -0.07
C ALA A 116 -12.79 -7.60 0.64
N LEU A 117 -12.50 -7.83 1.92
CA LEU A 117 -11.81 -6.88 2.78
C LEU A 117 -10.44 -7.39 3.18
N ARG A 118 -9.51 -6.45 3.31
CA ARG A 118 -8.16 -6.72 3.77
C ARG A 118 -8.17 -6.80 5.31
N VAL A 119 -7.95 -7.99 5.85
CA VAL A 119 -7.93 -8.29 7.27
C VAL A 119 -6.52 -8.68 7.71
N MET A 120 -6.08 -8.10 8.82
CA MET A 120 -4.76 -8.38 9.39
C MET A 120 -4.92 -8.69 10.88
N PRO A 121 -4.73 -9.96 11.29
CA PRO A 121 -4.62 -10.31 12.70
C PRO A 121 -3.41 -9.61 13.33
N VAL A 122 -3.61 -9.01 14.50
CA VAL A 122 -2.59 -8.25 15.25
C VAL A 122 -2.68 -8.53 16.75
N ASP A 123 -1.58 -8.31 17.47
CA ASP A 123 -1.53 -8.35 18.94
C ASP A 123 -2.22 -7.11 19.54
N TYR A 124 -2.57 -7.18 20.83
CA TYR A 124 -3.31 -6.13 21.54
C TYR A 124 -2.65 -4.75 21.46
N ASP A 125 -1.32 -4.74 21.53
CA ASP A 125 -0.50 -3.54 21.60
C ASP A 125 -0.23 -2.92 20.22
N PHE A 126 -0.81 -3.46 19.15
CA PHE A 126 -0.61 -2.98 17.78
C PHE A 126 -1.03 -1.52 17.61
N ALA A 127 -2.22 -1.17 18.07
CA ALA A 127 -2.74 0.19 17.93
C ALA A 127 -1.84 1.21 18.63
N GLN A 128 -1.38 0.88 19.84
CA GLN A 128 -0.47 1.73 20.61
C GLN A 128 0.92 1.82 19.96
N THR A 129 1.44 0.71 19.45
CA THR A 129 2.77 0.66 18.82
C THR A 129 2.83 1.51 17.54
N TYR A 130 1.77 1.48 16.74
CA TYR A 130 1.68 2.26 15.50
C TYR A 130 1.05 3.64 15.70
N GLY A 131 0.68 4.01 16.92
CA GLY A 131 0.10 5.31 17.24
C GLY A 131 -1.25 5.58 16.57
N LEU A 132 -2.09 4.54 16.42
CA LEU A 132 -3.40 4.67 15.78
C LEU A 132 -4.30 5.62 16.56
N GLN A 133 -4.96 6.51 15.83
CA GLN A 133 -5.99 7.38 16.36
C GLN A 133 -7.36 6.78 16.10
N PHE A 134 -8.20 6.77 17.13
CA PHE A 134 -9.57 6.26 17.05
C PHE A 134 -10.55 7.42 17.00
N LEU A 135 -11.40 7.45 15.97
CA LEU A 135 -12.55 8.36 15.92
C LEU A 135 -13.62 7.95 16.94
N GLU A 136 -13.79 6.64 17.11
CA GLU A 136 -14.76 6.03 18.01
C GLU A 136 -14.26 4.65 18.46
N GLY A 137 -14.66 4.24 19.68
CA GLY A 137 -14.26 2.96 20.25
C GLY A 137 -12.87 2.96 20.91
N ARG A 138 -12.19 1.81 20.84
CA ARG A 138 -10.89 1.58 21.48
C ARG A 138 -10.08 0.53 20.71
N GLY A 139 -8.78 0.51 20.96
CA GLY A 139 -7.92 -0.62 20.59
C GLY A 139 -8.26 -1.88 21.39
N PHE A 140 -7.70 -3.00 20.95
CA PHE A 140 -7.86 -4.28 21.64
C PHE A 140 -7.24 -4.22 23.05
N SER A 141 -7.86 -4.89 24.02
CA SER A 141 -7.33 -5.01 25.38
C SER A 141 -7.48 -6.44 25.92
N ARG A 142 -6.49 -6.86 26.71
CA ARG A 142 -6.48 -8.15 27.41
C ARG A 142 -7.58 -8.25 28.46
N ASP A 143 -8.13 -7.12 28.92
CA ASP A 143 -9.25 -7.07 29.87
C ASP A 143 -10.56 -7.57 29.26
N PHE A 144 -10.64 -7.62 27.91
CA PHE A 144 -11.82 -8.04 27.17
C PHE A 144 -11.50 -9.30 26.36
N LEU A 145 -11.86 -10.46 26.91
CA LEU A 145 -11.58 -11.75 26.27
C LEU A 145 -12.15 -11.86 24.85
N SER A 146 -13.29 -11.22 24.58
CA SER A 146 -13.93 -11.16 23.26
C SER A 146 -13.05 -10.51 22.20
N ASP A 147 -12.09 -9.65 22.59
CA ASP A 147 -11.21 -8.98 21.64
C ASP A 147 -10.25 -9.95 20.93
N SER A 148 -9.99 -11.12 21.53
CA SER A 148 -9.14 -12.16 20.93
C SER A 148 -9.80 -12.92 19.79
N THR A 149 -11.14 -12.89 19.69
CA THR A 149 -11.89 -13.77 18.79
C THR A 149 -12.93 -13.04 17.94
N ASN A 150 -13.58 -12.00 18.48
CA ASN A 150 -14.82 -11.46 17.92
C ASN A 150 -14.82 -9.93 17.77
N ALA A 151 -13.67 -9.27 17.90
CA ALA A 151 -13.58 -7.82 17.74
C ALA A 151 -12.80 -7.43 16.48
N PHE A 152 -13.26 -6.37 15.82
CA PHE A 152 -12.62 -5.79 14.64
C PHE A 152 -12.36 -4.31 14.87
N ILE A 153 -11.23 -3.83 14.37
CA ILE A 153 -10.95 -2.42 14.19
C ILE A 153 -11.11 -2.14 12.69
N LEU A 154 -11.96 -1.18 12.35
CA LEU A 154 -12.23 -0.78 10.97
C LEU A 154 -11.70 0.62 10.71
N ASN A 155 -11.21 0.86 9.50
CA ASN A 155 -10.95 2.23 9.05
C ASN A 155 -12.23 2.87 8.50
N GLU A 156 -12.21 4.18 8.32
CA GLU A 156 -13.34 4.97 7.81
C GLU A 156 -13.89 4.43 6.48
N LYS A 157 -13.01 3.97 5.59
CA LYS A 157 -13.40 3.44 4.28
C LYS A 157 -14.20 2.14 4.39
N ALA A 158 -13.85 1.25 5.32
CA ALA A 158 -14.60 0.02 5.55
C ALA A 158 -15.98 0.32 6.16
N VAL A 159 -16.05 1.28 7.09
CA VAL A 159 -17.33 1.74 7.68
C VAL A 159 -18.25 2.34 6.59
N ALA A 160 -17.68 3.19 5.72
CA ALA A 160 -18.41 3.78 4.59
C ALA A 160 -18.84 2.72 3.56
N LEU A 161 -17.99 1.73 3.28
CA LEU A 161 -18.30 0.62 2.38
C LEU A 161 -19.52 -0.18 2.86
N PHE A 162 -19.62 -0.41 4.17
CA PHE A 162 -20.77 -1.06 4.78
C PHE A 162 -22.01 -0.16 4.90
N GLY A 163 -21.92 1.11 4.48
CA GLY A 163 -23.02 2.08 4.62
C GLY A 163 -23.33 2.44 6.07
N TRP A 164 -22.40 2.20 6.99
CA TRP A 164 -22.58 2.49 8.40
C TRP A 164 -22.19 3.93 8.73
N GLN A 165 -22.90 4.52 9.70
CA GLN A 165 -22.50 5.79 10.31
C GLN A 165 -21.60 5.60 11.53
N THR A 166 -21.73 4.45 12.19
CA THR A 166 -20.87 4.00 13.30
C THR A 166 -20.71 2.49 13.22
N ALA A 167 -19.51 2.01 13.53
CA ALA A 167 -19.21 0.59 13.62
C ALA A 167 -19.44 0.00 15.02
N LEU A 168 -19.70 0.84 16.04
CA LEU A 168 -19.83 0.37 17.41
C LEU A 168 -21.08 -0.51 17.59
N GLY A 169 -20.88 -1.68 18.17
CA GLY A 169 -21.94 -2.67 18.41
C GLY A 169 -22.40 -3.43 17.16
N LYS A 170 -21.82 -3.14 15.99
CA LYS A 170 -22.11 -3.83 14.74
C LYS A 170 -21.42 -5.18 14.67
N ARG A 171 -22.06 -6.14 14.02
CA ARG A 171 -21.51 -7.47 13.77
C ARG A 171 -21.09 -7.64 12.31
N ILE A 172 -20.06 -8.45 12.15
CA ILE A 172 -19.56 -8.92 10.85
C ILE A 172 -19.51 -10.44 10.93
N GLU A 173 -19.97 -11.09 9.88
CA GLU A 173 -19.98 -12.53 9.74
C GLU A 173 -18.92 -12.97 8.71
N PHE A 174 -18.32 -14.12 8.98
CA PHE A 174 -17.30 -14.81 8.19
C PHE A 174 -17.90 -16.07 7.56
#